data_AF-A0A6J1BNE8-F1
#
_entry.id   AF-A0A6J1BNE8-F1
#
_cell.length_a   1.000
_cell.length_b   1.000
_cell.length_c   1.000
_cell.angle_alpha   90.00
_cell.angle_beta   90.00
_cell.angle_gamma   90.00
#
_symmetry.space_group_name_H-M   'P 1'
#
loop_
_entity.id
_entity.type
_entity.pdbx_description
1 polymer ?
#
loop_
_entity_poly.entity_id
_entity_poly.type
_entity_poly.pdbx_seq_one_letter_code
_entity_poly.pdbx_strand_id
1 'polypeptide(L)'
;MPYLFFHVLLFQKVLVAHGAAKVSAYVTHGVFPKRSWDRFMPKNDEGSEMGFAFFWITDSCPHTVKAIGNRAPFEVLSLAGSIADALQI
;
A
#
# COMPACT_ATOMS: atom_id res chain seq x y z
N MET A 1 -10.94 -12.92 7.43
CA MET A 1 -10.88 -11.92 6.34
C MET A 1 -9.58 -11.99 5.53
N PRO A 2 -9.24 -13.10 4.82
CA PRO A 2 -8.04 -13.16 3.97
C PRO A 2 -8.24 -12.59 2.54
N TYR A 3 -9.45 -12.20 2.15
CA TYR A 3 -9.80 -11.98 0.73
C TYR A 3 -9.39 -10.61 0.17
N LEU A 4 -9.36 -9.55 0.97
CA LEU A 4 -9.15 -8.18 0.45
C LEU A 4 -7.73 -7.97 -0.12
N PHE A 5 -6.72 -8.63 0.46
CA PHE A 5 -5.33 -8.55 0.04
C PHE A 5 -5.10 -9.07 -1.39
N PHE A 6 -5.75 -10.19 -1.74
CA PHE A 6 -5.59 -10.83 -3.05
C PHE A 6 -6.10 -9.92 -4.17
N HIS A 7 -7.15 -9.14 -3.90
CA HIS A 7 -7.77 -8.27 -4.88
C HIS A 7 -6.87 -7.11 -5.29
N VAL A 8 -6.13 -6.49 -4.35
CA VAL A 8 -5.28 -5.33 -4.64
C VAL A 8 -4.20 -5.66 -5.67
N LEU A 9 -3.54 -6.82 -5.54
CA LEU A 9 -2.53 -7.27 -6.50
C LEU A 9 -3.15 -7.69 -7.84
N LEU A 10 -4.32 -8.35 -7.82
CA LEU A 10 -5.02 -8.73 -9.04
C LEU A 10 -5.45 -7.50 -9.85
N PHE A 11 -6.01 -6.48 -9.19
CA PHE A 11 -6.38 -5.22 -9.85
C PHE A 11 -5.18 -4.56 -10.50
N GLN A 12 -4.05 -4.53 -9.81
CA GLN A 12 -2.82 -3.97 -10.36
C GLN A 12 -2.40 -4.67 -11.65
N LYS A 13 -2.39 -6.01 -11.67
CA LYS A 13 -2.08 -6.81 -12.86
C LYS A 13 -3.04 -6.53 -14.02
N VAL A 14 -4.35 -6.49 -13.73
CA VAL A 14 -5.38 -6.23 -14.74
C VAL A 14 -5.21 -4.84 -15.34
N LEU A 15 -4.99 -3.81 -14.52
CA LEU A 15 -4.77 -2.45 -15.00
C LEU A 15 -3.54 -2.34 -15.91
N VAL A 16 -2.42 -2.97 -15.53
CA VAL A 16 -1.22 -3.03 -16.36
C VAL A 16 -1.48 -3.77 -17.68
N ALA A 17 -2.16 -4.92 -17.64
CA ALA A 17 -2.52 -5.68 -18.84
C ALA A 17 -3.42 -4.89 -19.81
N HIS A 18 -4.22 -3.96 -19.28
CA HIS A 18 -5.05 -3.04 -20.06
C HIS A 18 -4.34 -1.72 -20.44
N GLY A 19 -3.02 -1.65 -20.31
CA GLY A 19 -2.21 -0.53 -20.81
C GLY A 19 -2.03 0.62 -19.82
N ALA A 20 -2.32 0.44 -18.53
CA ALA A 20 -1.98 1.45 -17.53
C ALA A 20 -0.45 1.64 -17.47
N ALA A 21 0.01 2.86 -17.71
CA ALA A 21 1.44 3.19 -17.67
C ALA A 21 2.04 3.00 -16.26
N LYS A 22 1.25 3.28 -15.22
CA LYS A 22 1.60 3.09 -13.81
C LYS A 22 0.34 2.80 -13.01
N VAL A 23 0.49 2.06 -11.92
CA VAL A 23 -0.57 1.81 -10.95
C VAL A 23 -0.06 2.17 -9.57
N SER A 24 -0.86 2.91 -8.80
CA SER A 24 -0.58 3.24 -7.40
C SER A 24 -1.79 2.85 -6.54
N ALA A 25 -1.57 2.68 -5.24
CA ALA A 25 -2.64 2.37 -4.29
C ALA A 25 -2.65 3.37 -3.13
N TYR A 26 -3.84 3.74 -2.69
CA TYR A 26 -4.06 4.49 -1.46
C TYR A 26 -4.95 3.66 -0.54
N VAL A 27 -4.48 3.38 0.67
CA VAL A 27 -5.20 2.57 1.65
C VAL A 27 -5.21 3.28 2.98
N THR A 28 -6.38 3.71 3.46
CA THR A 28 -6.48 4.38 4.76
C THR A 28 -5.93 3.49 5.87
N HIS A 29 -6.39 2.24 5.98
CA HIS A 29 -5.95 1.31 7.02
C HIS A 29 -5.06 0.19 6.46
N GLY A 30 -3.75 0.27 6.71
CA GLY A 30 -2.77 -0.75 6.30
C GLY A 30 -2.86 -2.06 7.09
N VAL A 31 -3.99 -2.75 7.08
CA VAL A 31 -4.14 -4.05 7.77
C VAL A 31 -3.66 -5.17 6.85
N PHE A 32 -2.43 -5.63 7.08
CA PHE A 32 -1.77 -6.66 6.25
C PHE A 32 -1.35 -7.87 7.10
N PRO A 33 -2.29 -8.81 7.37
CA PRO A 33 -2.01 -9.98 8.18
C PRO A 33 -0.84 -10.80 7.62
N LYS A 34 -0.07 -11.42 8.52
CA LYS A 34 1.07 -12.30 8.15
C LYS A 34 2.07 -11.61 7.20
N ARG A 35 2.25 -10.29 7.36
CA ARG A 35 3.14 -9.47 6.53
C ARG A 35 2.83 -9.58 5.03
N SER A 36 1.56 -9.71 4.66
CA SER A 36 1.16 -9.84 3.25
C SER A 36 1.59 -8.65 2.38
N TRP A 37 1.88 -7.50 3.00
CA TRP A 37 2.46 -6.32 2.36
C TRP A 37 3.81 -6.56 1.68
N ASP A 38 4.60 -7.55 2.13
CA ASP A 38 5.89 -7.92 1.51
C ASP A 38 5.70 -8.26 0.01
N ARG A 39 4.50 -8.71 -0.40
CA ARG A 39 4.19 -9.04 -1.81
C ARG A 39 3.95 -7.83 -2.70
N PHE A 40 3.81 -6.63 -2.13
CA PHE A 40 3.68 -5.38 -2.88
C PHE A 40 5.04 -4.72 -3.16
N MET A 41 6.12 -5.23 -2.55
CA MET A 41 7.47 -4.76 -2.81
C MET A 41 7.92 -5.17 -4.23
N PRO A 42 8.76 -4.35 -4.90
CA PRO A 42 9.34 -4.73 -6.18
C PRO A 42 10.16 -6.01 -6.00
N LYS A 43 10.07 -6.93 -6.95
CA LYS A 43 10.97 -8.09 -7.03
C LYS A 43 12.11 -7.71 -7.97
N ASN A 44 13.33 -8.12 -7.62
CA ASN A 44 14.53 -7.84 -8.45
C ASN A 44 14.72 -8.86 -9.58
N ASP A 45 13.67 -9.59 -9.96
CA ASP A 45 13.78 -10.65 -10.96
C ASP A 45 13.65 -10.04 -12.36
N GLU A 46 14.60 -10.35 -13.25
CA GLU A 46 14.54 -10.00 -14.67
C GLU A 46 13.30 -10.65 -15.29
N GLY A 47 12.24 -9.85 -15.48
CA GLY A 47 10.93 -10.30 -15.96
C GLY A 47 9.77 -10.12 -14.95
N SER A 48 10.02 -9.57 -13.75
CA SER A 48 8.94 -9.29 -12.81
C SER A 48 8.03 -8.16 -13.32
N GLU A 49 6.73 -8.44 -13.38
CA GLU A 49 5.67 -7.48 -13.68
C GLU A 49 5.88 -6.16 -12.91
N MET A 50 5.66 -5.02 -13.57
CA MET A 50 5.78 -3.70 -12.94
C MET A 50 5.02 -3.69 -11.60
N GLY A 51 5.70 -3.40 -10.49
CA GLY A 51 5.07 -3.25 -9.18
C GLY A 51 4.24 -1.97 -9.09
N PHE A 52 3.69 -1.69 -7.91
CA PHE A 52 3.07 -0.38 -7.65
C PHE A 52 4.12 0.73 -7.77
N ALA A 53 3.76 1.83 -8.43
CA ALA A 53 4.61 3.02 -8.50
C ALA A 53 4.68 3.72 -7.13
N PHE A 54 3.54 3.82 -6.46
CA PHE A 54 3.42 4.31 -5.09
C PHE A 54 2.35 3.53 -4.33
N PHE A 55 2.56 3.35 -3.03
CA PHE A 55 1.61 2.71 -2.14
C PHE A 55 1.47 3.54 -0.86
N TRP A 56 0.48 4.42 -0.83
CA TRP A 56 0.21 5.25 0.33
C TRP A 56 -0.62 4.50 1.36
N ILE A 57 -0.18 4.56 2.61
CA ILE A 57 -0.96 4.16 3.77
C ILE A 57 -1.01 5.30 4.78
N THR A 58 -1.99 5.27 5.68
CA THR A 58 -1.96 6.19 6.82
C THR A 58 -1.32 5.56 8.06
N ASP A 59 -0.92 6.39 9.01
CA ASP A 59 -0.40 5.98 10.32
C ASP A 59 -1.45 5.42 11.30
N SER A 60 -2.70 5.23 10.87
CA SER A 60 -3.78 4.61 11.67
C SER A 60 -3.44 3.20 12.20
N CYS A 61 -2.52 2.48 11.56
CA CYS A 61 -2.08 1.13 11.94
C CYS A 61 -0.58 1.14 12.29
N PRO A 62 -0.18 1.57 13.51
CA PRO A 62 1.22 1.86 13.83
C PRO A 62 2.13 0.62 13.78
N HIS A 63 1.57 -0.57 14.03
CA HIS A 63 2.32 -1.83 13.98
C HIS A 63 2.73 -2.17 12.54
N THR A 64 1.81 -1.94 11.58
CA THR A 64 2.10 -2.11 10.17
C THR A 64 3.12 -1.08 9.70
N VAL A 65 2.94 0.20 10.04
CA VAL A 65 3.89 1.27 9.71
C VAL A 65 5.29 0.93 10.18
N LYS A 66 5.43 0.48 11.44
CA LYS A 66 6.72 0.05 11.98
C LYS A 66 7.32 -1.15 11.23
N ALA A 67 6.48 -2.11 10.81
CA ALA A 67 6.95 -3.29 10.09
C ALA A 67 7.39 -2.98 8.65
N ILE A 68 6.67 -2.08 7.96
CA ILE A 68 7.01 -1.64 6.60
C ILE A 68 8.24 -0.73 6.62
N GLY A 69 8.31 0.22 7.56
CA GLY A 69 9.37 1.22 7.63
C GLY A 69 9.40 2.13 6.40
N ASN A 70 10.61 2.57 6.00
CA ASN A 70 10.83 3.46 4.85
C ASN A 70 11.10 2.69 3.54
N ARG A 71 10.35 1.62 3.29
CA ARG A 71 10.58 0.73 2.14
C ARG A 71 9.68 1.11 0.97
N ALA A 72 10.27 1.36 -0.19
CA ALA A 72 9.51 1.49 -1.43
C ALA A 72 8.69 0.21 -1.71
N PRO A 73 7.46 0.32 -2.24
CA PRO A 73 6.83 1.54 -2.76
C PRO A 73 6.01 2.31 -1.69
N PHE A 74 6.16 1.98 -0.41
CA PHE A 74 5.30 2.52 0.63
C PHE A 74 5.67 3.93 1.05
N GLU A 75 4.66 4.76 1.22
CA GLU A 75 4.74 6.08 1.83
C GLU A 75 3.65 6.19 2.91
N VAL A 76 4.04 6.68 4.09
CA VAL A 76 3.14 6.81 5.24
C VAL A 76 2.69 8.25 5.36
N LEU A 77 1.38 8.47 5.29
CA LEU A 77 0.75 9.76 5.48
C LEU A 77 0.23 9.88 6.91
N SER A 78 0.55 10.97 7.60
CA SER A 78 0.08 11.15 8.97
C SER A 78 -1.36 11.63 9.03
N LEU A 79 -2.19 10.99 9.85
CA LEU A 79 -3.53 11.46 10.18
C LEU A 79 -3.54 12.52 11.29
N ALA A 80 -2.41 12.76 11.97
CA ALA A 80 -2.37 13.60 13.15
C ALA A 80 -2.96 15.00 12.93
N GLY A 81 -2.63 15.64 11.80
CA GLY A 81 -3.19 16.95 11.42
C GLY A 81 -4.70 16.89 11.23
N SER A 82 -5.18 15.96 10.39
CA SER A 82 -6.62 15.80 10.13
C SER A 82 -7.43 15.46 11.37
N ILE A 83 -6.86 14.68 12.30
CA ILE A 83 -7.50 14.35 13.58
C ILE A 83 -7.51 15.58 14.49
N ALA A 84 -6.40 16.33 14.57
CA ALA A 84 -6.33 17.55 15.37
C ALA A 84 -7.35 18.59 14.91
N ASP A 85 -7.47 18.80 13.59
CA ASP A 85 -8.46 19.71 13.00
C ASP A 85 -9.90 19.27 13.31
N ALA A 86 -10.19 17.97 13.22
CA ALA A 86 -11.51 17.42 13.53
C ALA A 86 -11.91 17.55 15.02
N LEU A 87 -10.95 17.73 15.92
CA LEU A 87 -11.17 17.92 17.36
C LEU A 87 -11.31 19.40 17.77
N GLN A 88 -11.12 20.35 16.85
CA GLN A 88 -11.36 21.77 17.12
C GLN A 88 -12.86 22.01 17.27
N ILE A 89 -13.33 22.03 18.52
CA ILE A 89 -14.68 22.45 18.94
C ILE A 89 -14.74 23.96 19.24
#